data_AF-H9W3J0-F1
#
_entry.id   AF-H9W3J0-F1
#
_cell.length_a   1.000
_cell.length_b   1.000
_cell.length_c   1.000
_cell.angle_alpha   90.00
_cell.angle_beta   90.00
_cell.angle_gamma   90.00
#
_symmetry.space_group_name_H-M   'P 1'
#
loop_
_entity.id
_entity.type
_entity.pdbx_description
1 polymer ?
#
loop_
_entity_poly.entity_id
_entity_poly.type
_entity_poly.pdbx_seq_one_letter_code
_entity_poly.pdbx_strand_id
1 'polypeptide(L)' 'WKAFLPEGATRDHPAANVMGADSPNISGLSLPPLLVVVAGLDLLKDRNLQYVEHMKKMGKEVELLLYDDGIHTFHLFP' A
#
# COMPACT_ATOMS: atom_id res chain seq x y z
N TRP A 1 13.68 1.51 4.64
CA TRP A 1 13.24 2.91 4.69
C TRP A 1 14.38 3.89 4.97
N LYS A 2 15.22 3.71 6.01
CA LYS A 2 16.32 4.64 6.33
C LYS A 2 17.28 4.94 5.17
N ALA A 3 17.56 3.94 4.31
CA ALA A 3 18.41 4.12 3.14
C ALA A 3 17.75 4.87 1.96
N PHE A 4 16.42 5.06 1.99
CA PHE A 4 15.64 5.64 0.89
C PHE A 4 14.97 6.98 1.26
N LEU A 5 14.82 7.26 2.56
CA LEU A 5 14.19 8.49 3.04
C LEU A 5 15.26 9.53 3.40
N PRO A 6 14.90 10.84 3.40
CA PRO A 6 15.80 11.90 3.85
C PRO A 6 16.32 11.65 5.27
N GLU A 7 17.50 12.18 5.58
CA GLU A 7 18.06 12.13 6.93
C GLU A 7 17.11 12.78 7.95
N GLY A 8 16.94 12.13 9.11
CA GLY A 8 16.00 12.57 10.13
C GLY A 8 14.52 12.21 9.88
N ALA A 9 14.16 11.72 8.68
CA ALA A 9 12.81 11.25 8.42
C ALA A 9 12.46 10.00 9.24
N THR A 10 11.18 9.78 9.50
CA THR A 10 10.65 8.56 10.10
C THR A 10 9.92 7.72 9.05
N ARG A 11 9.35 6.57 9.46
CA ARG A 11 8.48 5.78 8.58
C ARG A 11 7.17 6.47 8.22
N ASP A 12 6.81 7.56 8.90
CA ASP A 12 5.59 8.31 8.62
C ASP A 12 5.75 9.30 7.48
N HIS A 13 6.96 9.46 6.95
CA HIS A 13 7.21 10.21 5.73
C HIS A 13 6.28 9.72 4.59
N PRO A 14 5.64 10.61 3.80
CA PRO A 14 4.64 10.22 2.80
C PRO A 14 5.11 9.21 1.76
N ALA A 15 6.39 9.23 1.41
CA ALA A 15 7.00 8.24 0.51
C ALA A 15 7.03 6.80 1.07
N ALA A 16 6.94 6.61 2.39
CA ALA A 16 6.90 5.30 3.04
C ALA A 16 5.55 4.95 3.67
N ASN A 17 4.76 5.96 4.06
CA ASN A 17 3.43 5.79 4.64
C ASN A 17 2.44 6.75 3.99
N VAL A 18 1.90 6.36 2.84
CA VAL A 18 0.93 7.14 2.04
C VAL A 18 -0.44 7.32 2.71
N MET A 19 -0.64 6.75 3.90
CA MET A 19 -1.86 6.86 4.72
C MET A 19 -1.60 7.61 6.04
N GLY A 20 -0.37 8.08 6.26
CA GLY A 20 0.03 8.75 7.49
C GLY A 20 -0.49 10.19 7.58
N ALA A 21 -0.40 10.80 8.76
CA ALA A 21 -0.85 12.17 8.99
C ALA A 21 -0.15 13.20 8.08
N ASP A 22 1.09 12.92 7.68
CA ASP A 22 1.88 13.79 6.80
C ASP A 22 1.54 13.58 5.31
N SER A 23 0.70 12.60 4.97
CA SER A 23 0.37 12.28 3.58
C SER A 23 -0.57 13.30 2.96
N PRO A 24 -0.34 13.72 1.70
CA PRO A 24 -1.27 14.57 0.98
C PRO A 24 -2.66 13.93 0.85
N ASN A 25 -3.71 14.75 0.96
CA ASN A 25 -5.06 14.29 0.66
C ASN A 25 -5.25 14.15 -0.86
N ILE A 26 -5.50 12.92 -1.31
CA ILE A 26 -5.69 12.59 -2.72
C ILE A 26 -7.17 12.31 -3.08
N SER A 27 -8.12 12.55 -2.18
CA SER A 27 -9.53 12.28 -2.42
C SER A 27 -10.08 13.02 -3.65
N GLY A 28 -9.62 14.25 -3.90
CA GLY A 28 -10.00 15.06 -5.06
C GLY A 28 -9.34 14.67 -6.40
N LEU A 29 -8.36 13.75 -6.40
CA LEU A 29 -7.67 13.35 -7.63
C LEU A 29 -8.44 12.25 -8.38
N SER A 30 -8.55 12.38 -9.70
CA SER A 30 -9.03 11.29 -10.56
C SER A 30 -7.89 10.29 -10.78
N LEU A 31 -7.98 9.12 -10.14
CA LEU A 31 -7.04 8.03 -10.32
C LEU A 31 -7.66 6.94 -11.21
N PRO A 32 -6.86 6.18 -11.98
CA PRO A 32 -7.36 5.00 -12.65
C PRO A 32 -7.80 3.93 -11.62
N PRO A 33 -8.61 2.94 -12.03
CA PRO A 33 -8.91 1.77 -11.20
C PRO A 33 -7.64 1.08 -10.72
N LEU A 34 -7.64 0.64 -9.46
CA LEU A 34 -6.49 0.01 -8.83
C LEU A 34 -6.72 -1.49 -8.68
N LEU A 35 -5.78 -2.31 -9.15
CA LEU A 35 -5.66 -3.70 -8.76
C LEU A 35 -4.56 -3.83 -7.71
N VAL A 36 -4.91 -4.29 -6.51
CA VAL A 36 -3.95 -4.52 -5.43
C VAL A 36 -3.86 -6.01 -5.15
N VAL A 37 -2.68 -6.59 -5.40
CA VAL A 37 -2.39 -8.00 -5.13
C VAL A 37 -1.66 -8.12 -3.80
N VAL A 38 -2.17 -8.96 -2.90
CA VAL A 38 -1.63 -9.16 -1.56
C VAL A 38 -1.28 -10.62 -1.34
N ALA A 39 -0.06 -10.85 -0.87
CA ALA A 39 0.42 -12.16 -0.41
C ALA A 39 0.07 -12.35 1.07
N GLY A 40 -0.62 -13.45 1.39
CA GLY A 40 -1.18 -13.74 2.72
C GLY A 40 -0.14 -14.01 3.80
N LEU A 41 1.06 -14.45 3.39
CA LEU A 41 2.22 -14.72 4.24
C LEU A 41 3.31 -13.64 4.15
N ASP A 42 3.05 -12.52 3.48
CA ASP A 42 3.98 -11.38 3.44
C ASP A 42 3.94 -10.58 4.76
N LEU A 43 5.12 -10.22 5.27
CA LEU A 43 5.27 -9.40 6.48
C LEU A 43 4.57 -8.02 6.37
N LEU A 44 4.34 -7.53 5.16
CA LEU A 44 3.66 -6.26 4.89
C LEU A 44 2.16 -6.43 4.56
N LYS A 45 1.59 -7.63 4.67
CA LYS A 45 0.16 -7.90 4.38
C LYS A 45 -0.76 -6.85 4.99
N ASP A 46 -0.65 -6.61 6.30
CA ASP A 46 -1.56 -5.71 7.01
C ASP A 46 -1.47 -4.27 6.48
N ARG A 47 -0.27 -3.83 6.07
CA ARG A 47 -0.08 -2.49 5.46
C ARG A 47 -0.71 -2.41 4.08
N ASN A 48 -0.62 -3.49 3.29
CA ASN A 48 -1.26 -3.54 1.97
C ASN A 48 -2.80 -3.55 2.09
N LEU A 49 -3.35 -4.32 3.05
CA LEU A 49 -4.79 -4.33 3.31
C LEU A 49 -5.28 -2.98 3.84
N GLN A 50 -4.51 -2.33 4.73
CA GLN A 50 -4.80 -0.97 5.17
C GLN A 50 -4.83 0.02 3.99
N TYR A 51 -3.90 -0.10 3.04
CA TYR A 51 -3.89 0.73 1.83
C TYR A 51 -5.17 0.55 1.01
N VAL A 52 -5.60 -0.69 0.75
CA VAL A 52 -6.85 -0.97 0.05
C VAL A 52 -8.04 -0.29 0.73
N GLU A 53 -8.17 -0.45 2.05
CA GLU A 53 -9.27 0.15 2.81
C GLU A 53 -9.21 1.67 2.84
N HIS A 54 -8.00 2.25 2.93
CA HIS A 54 -7.82 3.70 2.85
C HIS A 54 -8.22 4.26 1.48
N MET A 55 -7.82 3.61 0.39
CA MET A 55 -8.18 4.03 -0.97
C MET A 55 -9.69 3.92 -1.21
N LYS A 56 -10.33 2.84 -0.77
CA LYS A 56 -11.80 2.70 -0.84
C LYS A 56 -12.53 3.79 -0.05
N LYS A 57 -12.05 4.13 1.16
CA LYS A 57 -12.63 5.23 1.97
C LYS A 57 -12.54 6.59 1.28
N MET A 58 -11.55 6.79 0.42
CA MET A 58 -11.44 8.00 -0.42
C MET A 58 -12.27 7.95 -1.70
N GLY A 59 -13.13 6.93 -1.86
CA GLY A 59 -13.99 6.76 -3.03
C GLY A 59 -13.26 6.32 -4.29
N LYS A 60 -12.06 5.71 -4.16
CA LYS A 60 -11.33 5.17 -5.31
C LYS A 60 -11.84 3.77 -5.66
N GLU A 61 -11.79 3.45 -6.94
CA GLU A 61 -12.09 2.10 -7.44
C GLU A 61 -10.89 1.18 -7.17
N VAL A 62 -11.10 0.15 -6.34
CA VAL A 62 -10.04 -0.77 -5.91
C VAL A 62 -10.55 -2.21 -5.93
N GLU A 63 -9.86 -3.05 -6.70
CA GLU A 63 -9.97 -4.50 -6.66
C GLU A 63 -8.83 -5.08 -5.81
N LEU A 64 -9.15 -6.02 -4.93
CA LEU A 64 -8.18 -6.74 -4.09
C LEU A 64 -8.13 -8.20 -4.52
N LEU A 65 -6.93 -8.69 -4.83
CA LEU A 65 -6.64 -10.12 -4.96
C LEU A 65 -5.75 -10.56 -3.81
N LEU A 66 -6.29 -11.36 -2.89
CA LEU A 66 -5.57 -11.94 -1.78
C LEU A 66 -5.20 -13.39 -2.10
N TYR A 67 -3.91 -13.69 -2.04
CA TYR A 67 -3.37 -15.04 -2.15
C TYR A 67 -2.98 -15.51 -0.76
N ASP A 68 -3.87 -16.24 -0.09
CA ASP A 68 -3.70 -16.60 1.33
C ASP A 68 -2.38 -17.33 1.63
N ASP A 69 -1.97 -18.24 0.74
CA ASP A 69 -0.72 -19.00 0.85
C ASP A 69 0.47 -18.32 0.14
N GLY A 70 0.26 -17.13 -0.44
CA GLY A 70 1.29 -16.39 -1.16
C GLY A 70 2.37 -15.86 -0.22
N ILE A 71 3.63 -16.14 -0.54
CA ILE A 71 4.81 -15.53 0.11
C ILE A 71 5.23 -14.23 -0.58
N HIS A 72 6.16 -13.50 0.04
CA HIS A 72 6.81 -12.36 -0.62
C HIS A 72 7.37 -12.81 -1.98
N THR A 73 7.07 -12.05 -3.04
CA THR A 73 7.49 -12.34 -4.43
C THR A 73 6.99 -13.67 -5.04
N PHE A 74 5.87 -14.23 -4.55
CA PHE A 74 5.32 -15.50 -5.10
C PHE A 74 5.14 -15.51 -6.63
N HIS A 75 4.80 -14.38 -7.24
CA HIS A 75 4.58 -14.23 -8.69
C HIS A 75 5.86 -14.32 -9.55
N LEU A 76 7.04 -14.45 -8.94
CA LEU A 76 8.29 -14.72 -9.66
C LEU A 76 8.49 -16.21 -9.96
N PHE A 77 7.68 -17.07 -9.34
CA PHE A 77 7.76 -18.52 -9.52
C PHE A 77 6.62 -19.00 -10.43
N PRO A 78 6.87 -20.01 -11.28
CA PRO A 78 5.87 -20.57 -12.19
C PRO A 78 4.76 -21.31 -11.46
#